data_AF-A0A7S1WVM4-F1
#
_entry.id   AF-A0A7S1WVM4-F1
#
_cell.length_a   1.000
_cell.length_b   1.000
_cell.length_c   1.000
_cell.angle_alpha   90.00
_cell.angle_beta   90.00
_cell.angle_gamma   90.00
#
_symmetry.space_group_name_H-M   'P 1'
#
loop_
_entity.id
_entity.type
_entity.pdbx_description
1 polymer ?
#
loop_
_entity_poly.entity_id
_entity_poly.type
_entity_poly.pdbx_seq_one_letter_code
_entity_poly.pdbx_strand_id
1 'polypeptide(L)'
;MKEQETIAVYYFASLMKHAEKLNNSELLAKAREFRLVHLATSHVLAHAHEYPSELLVSAAEGFAAISDNEDFRTNWEDFFRDADGGPDAQAKASFMQLEEKLVGPFLKQNPDGKKDVRPLLDFCKAIQRTMK
;
A
#
# COMPACT_ATOMS: atom_id res chain seq x y z
N MET A 1 14.01 -9.82 11.25
CA MET A 1 13.74 -8.46 10.74
C MET A 1 14.48 -7.43 11.58
N LYS A 2 15.21 -6.50 10.96
CA LYS A 2 15.95 -5.46 11.70
C LYS A 2 14.93 -4.43 12.20
N GLU A 3 15.02 -3.97 13.45
CA GLU A 3 14.03 -3.07 14.08
C GLU A 3 13.63 -1.85 13.21
N GLN A 4 14.57 -1.34 12.40
CA GLN A 4 14.35 -0.23 11.47
C GLN A 4 13.32 -0.53 10.36
N GLU A 5 13.27 -1.76 9.87
CA GLU A 5 12.34 -2.20 8.81
C GLU A 5 10.90 -2.27 9.35
N THR A 6 10.74 -2.80 10.56
CA THR A 6 9.47 -2.79 11.30
C THR A 6 8.92 -1.37 11.46
N ILE A 7 9.80 -0.46 11.89
CA ILE A 7 9.44 0.94 12.14
C ILE A 7 8.97 1.63 10.86
N ALA A 8 9.60 1.33 9.71
CA ALA A 8 9.21 1.90 8.42
C ALA A 8 7.77 1.55 8.03
N VAL A 9 7.32 0.32 8.27
CA VAL A 9 5.95 -0.11 7.98
C VAL A 9 4.93 0.63 8.86
N TYR A 10 5.21 0.78 10.16
CA TYR A 10 4.34 1.55 11.05
C TYR A 10 4.28 3.03 10.65
N TYR A 11 5.40 3.63 10.28
CA TYR A 11 5.40 5.01 9.79
C TYR A 11 4.63 5.17 8.49
N PHE A 12 4.84 4.27 7.52
CA PHE A 12 4.04 4.26 6.30
C PHE A 12 2.55 4.20 6.61
N ALA A 13 2.13 3.24 7.43
CA ALA A 13 0.73 3.08 7.79
C ALA A 13 0.16 4.31 8.50
N SER A 14 0.91 4.91 9.42
CA SER A 14 0.50 6.12 10.14
C SER A 14 0.37 7.31 9.20
N LEU A 15 1.31 7.52 8.28
CA LEU A 15 1.25 8.59 7.28
C LEU A 15 0.00 8.47 6.40
N MET A 16 -0.29 7.27 5.89
CA MET A 16 -1.44 7.06 5.01
C MET A 16 -2.78 7.23 5.74
N LYS A 17 -2.89 6.72 6.97
CA LYS A 17 -4.10 6.88 7.82
C LYS A 17 -4.39 8.34 8.20
N HIS A 18 -3.38 9.19 8.20
CA HIS A 18 -3.49 10.58 8.61
C HIS A 18 -3.30 11.57 7.45
N ALA A 19 -3.26 11.07 6.21
CA ALA A 19 -3.00 11.85 5.01
C ALA A 19 -3.93 13.08 4.91
N GLU A 20 -5.22 12.91 5.16
CA GLU A 20 -6.23 13.99 5.12
C GLU A 20 -6.10 15.02 6.26
N LYS A 21 -5.57 14.61 7.42
CA LYS A 21 -5.32 15.51 8.56
C LYS A 21 -4.01 16.28 8.39
N LEU A 22 -3.13 15.76 7.55
CA LEU A 22 -1.92 16.41 7.09
C LEU A 22 -2.22 17.23 5.82
N ASN A 23 -1.18 17.82 5.24
CA ASN A 23 -1.28 18.36 3.89
C ASN A 23 -1.30 17.20 2.89
N ASN A 24 -2.49 16.67 2.56
CA ASN A 24 -2.67 15.48 1.70
C ASN A 24 -1.92 15.63 0.37
N SER A 25 -2.03 16.79 -0.26
CA SER A 25 -1.39 17.08 -1.55
C SER A 25 0.13 16.98 -1.46
N GLU A 26 0.73 17.59 -0.43
CA GLU A 26 2.17 17.53 -0.20
C GLU A 26 2.64 16.13 0.18
N LEU A 27 1.90 15.42 1.03
CA LEU A 27 2.21 14.05 1.42
C LEU A 27 2.22 13.13 0.20
N LEU A 28 1.20 13.21 -0.66
CA LEU A 28 1.10 12.41 -1.88
C LEU A 28 2.19 12.79 -2.89
N ALA A 29 2.51 14.08 -3.01
CA ALA A 29 3.62 14.54 -3.84
C ALA A 29 4.95 13.93 -3.37
N LYS A 30 5.23 13.92 -2.06
CA LYS A 30 6.42 13.29 -1.48
C LYS A 30 6.39 11.77 -1.59
N ALA A 31 5.23 11.13 -1.39
CA ALA A 31 5.08 9.69 -1.56
C ALA A 31 5.39 9.27 -3.01
N ARG A 32 5.02 10.09 -3.99
CA ARG A 32 5.39 9.89 -5.40
C ARG A 32 6.89 10.15 -5.64
N GLU A 33 7.40 11.30 -5.21
CA GLU A 33 8.81 11.70 -5.37
C GLU A 33 9.78 10.62 -4.83
N PHE A 34 9.48 10.07 -3.65
CA PHE A 34 10.30 9.03 -3.03
C PHE A 34 9.86 7.61 -3.34
N ARG A 35 8.90 7.42 -4.27
CA ARG A 35 8.36 6.11 -4.65
C ARG A 35 7.93 5.27 -3.43
N LEU A 36 7.36 5.93 -2.42
CA LEU A 36 7.08 5.36 -1.11
C LEU A 36 6.13 4.16 -1.20
N VAL A 37 5.12 4.23 -2.06
CA VAL A 37 4.17 3.13 -2.29
C VAL A 37 4.89 1.89 -2.83
N HIS A 38 5.81 2.08 -3.79
CA HIS A 38 6.60 1.00 -4.36
C HIS A 38 7.53 0.40 -3.30
N LEU A 39 8.27 1.24 -2.55
CA LEU A 39 9.18 0.77 -1.50
C LEU A 39 8.44 -0.01 -0.41
N ALA A 40 7.31 0.51 0.07
CA ALA A 40 6.47 -0.18 1.06
C ALA A 40 5.94 -1.50 0.50
N THR A 41 5.49 -1.52 -0.76
CA THR A 41 5.00 -2.74 -1.42
C THR A 41 6.09 -3.80 -1.49
N SER A 42 7.25 -3.46 -2.04
CA SER A 42 8.37 -4.40 -2.19
C SER A 42 8.84 -4.94 -0.84
N HIS A 43 8.90 -4.07 0.17
CA HIS A 43 9.27 -4.48 1.52
C HIS A 43 8.26 -5.46 2.12
N VAL A 44 6.96 -5.15 2.04
CA VAL A 44 5.90 -6.02 2.57
C VAL A 44 5.86 -7.36 1.82
N LEU A 45 5.98 -7.37 0.49
CA LEU A 45 5.99 -8.63 -0.27
C LEU A 45 7.17 -9.53 0.10
N ALA A 46 8.34 -8.93 0.37
CA ALA A 46 9.53 -9.68 0.76
C ALA A 46 9.40 -10.31 2.16
N HIS A 47 8.72 -9.62 3.10
CA HIS A 47 8.82 -9.96 4.53
C HIS A 47 7.50 -10.24 5.24
N ALA A 48 6.33 -10.08 4.62
CA ALA A 48 5.02 -10.24 5.27
C ALA A 48 4.83 -11.60 5.96
N HIS A 49 5.48 -12.65 5.46
CA HIS A 49 5.43 -13.99 6.04
C HIS A 49 6.15 -14.11 7.39
N GLU A 50 7.07 -13.19 7.69
CA GLU A 50 7.82 -13.11 8.95
C GLU A 50 7.20 -12.10 9.94
N TYR A 51 6.21 -11.32 9.51
CA TYR A 51 5.66 -10.25 10.32
C TYR A 51 4.88 -10.79 11.52
N PRO A 52 5.05 -10.19 12.71
CA PRO A 52 4.11 -10.40 13.79
C PRO A 52 2.73 -9.87 13.39
N SER A 53 1.69 -10.41 14.00
CA SER A 53 0.29 -10.10 13.69
C SER A 53 0.00 -8.59 13.65
N GLU A 54 0.47 -7.85 14.65
CA GLU A 54 0.26 -6.40 14.75
C GLU A 54 0.86 -5.60 13.59
N LEU A 55 2.03 -6.04 13.09
CA LEU A 55 2.69 -5.39 11.97
C LEU A 55 1.97 -5.70 10.65
N LEU A 56 1.50 -6.94 10.51
CA LEU A 56 0.70 -7.35 9.35
C LEU A 56 -0.62 -6.57 9.27
N VAL A 57 -1.29 -6.39 10.41
CA VAL A 57 -2.47 -5.52 10.54
C VAL A 57 -2.12 -4.08 10.13
N SER A 58 -1.05 -3.53 10.68
CA SER A 58 -0.65 -2.15 10.38
C SER A 58 -0.33 -1.94 8.90
N ALA A 59 0.39 -2.87 8.28
CA ALA A 59 0.65 -2.84 6.85
C ALA A 59 -0.66 -2.86 6.03
N ALA A 60 -1.56 -3.81 6.35
CA ALA A 60 -2.84 -3.96 5.66
C ALA A 60 -3.71 -2.69 5.76
N GLU A 61 -3.79 -2.11 6.95
CA GLU A 61 -4.54 -0.86 7.17
C GLU A 61 -3.88 0.34 6.49
N GLY A 62 -2.54 0.40 6.42
CA GLY A 62 -1.82 1.46 5.72
C GLY A 62 -2.10 1.45 4.22
N PHE A 63 -2.07 0.27 3.60
CA PHE A 63 -2.43 0.11 2.19
C PHE A 63 -3.92 0.33 1.93
N ALA A 64 -4.79 -0.08 2.85
CA ALA A 64 -6.21 0.25 2.74
C ALA A 64 -6.45 1.76 2.83
N ALA A 65 -5.78 2.46 3.74
CA ALA A 65 -5.93 3.91 3.90
C ALA A 65 -5.51 4.68 2.65
N ILE A 66 -4.34 4.36 2.05
CA ILE A 66 -3.94 5.03 0.80
C ILE A 66 -4.88 4.67 -0.36
N SER A 67 -5.38 3.43 -0.42
CA SER A 67 -6.35 3.03 -1.44
C SER A 67 -7.74 3.66 -1.28
N ASP A 68 -8.09 4.15 -0.10
CA ASP A 68 -9.33 4.91 0.12
C ASP A 68 -9.17 6.41 -0.17
N ASN A 69 -7.93 6.91 -0.23
CA ASN A 69 -7.63 8.30 -0.49
C ASN A 69 -8.06 8.73 -1.90
N GLU A 70 -8.90 9.76 -2.00
CA GLU A 70 -9.49 10.22 -3.27
C GLU A 70 -8.45 10.72 -4.27
N ASP A 71 -7.50 11.54 -3.83
CA ASP A 71 -6.45 12.10 -4.69
C ASP A 71 -5.53 11.00 -5.23
N PHE A 72 -5.20 10.01 -4.38
CA PHE A 72 -4.44 8.83 -4.79
C PHE A 72 -5.22 8.00 -5.82
N ARG A 73 -6.50 7.70 -5.58
CA ARG A 73 -7.34 6.96 -6.53
C ARG A 73 -7.49 7.66 -7.88
N THR A 74 -7.48 8.99 -7.87
CA THR A 74 -7.66 9.81 -9.08
C THR A 74 -6.40 9.85 -9.94
N ASN A 75 -5.22 9.84 -9.31
CA ASN A 75 -3.93 9.98 -10.00
C ASN A 75 -3.00 8.78 -9.73
N TRP A 76 -3.56 7.58 -9.63
CA TRP A 76 -2.84 6.41 -9.15
C TRP A 76 -1.71 5.99 -10.10
N GLU A 77 -1.86 6.20 -11.40
CA GLU A 77 -0.86 5.86 -12.41
C GLU A 77 0.49 6.52 -12.13
N ASP A 78 0.47 7.73 -11.57
CA ASP A 78 1.68 8.49 -11.26
C ASP A 78 2.53 7.86 -10.15
N PHE A 79 1.92 7.02 -9.30
CA PHE A 79 2.63 6.27 -8.25
C PHE A 79 3.31 5.01 -8.79
N PHE A 80 3.00 4.63 -10.02
CA PHE A 80 3.58 3.49 -10.73
C PHE A 80 4.35 3.95 -11.96
N ARG A 81 5.13 5.03 -11.81
CA ARG A 81 6.12 5.48 -12.79
C ARG A 81 7.54 5.08 -12.38
N ASP A 82 8.40 4.88 -13.38
CA ASP A 82 9.83 4.65 -13.21
C ASP A 82 10.60 5.98 -13.01
N ALA A 83 11.92 5.89 -12.89
CA ALA A 83 12.76 7.07 -12.67
C ALA A 83 12.78 8.05 -13.86
N ASP A 84 12.46 7.57 -15.06
CA ASP A 84 12.42 8.35 -16.30
C ASP A 84 11.01 8.88 -16.59
N GLY A 85 10.03 8.62 -15.70
CA GLY A 85 8.65 9.04 -15.82
C GLY A 85 7.77 8.13 -16.69
N GLY A 86 8.31 7.01 -17.19
CA GLY A 86 7.61 5.98 -17.92
C GLY A 86 6.76 5.08 -17.01
N PRO A 87 5.80 4.30 -17.55
CA PRO A 87 5.03 3.34 -16.74
C PRO A 87 5.91 2.22 -16.16
N ASP A 88 5.88 2.05 -14.84
CA ASP A 88 6.52 0.95 -14.14
C ASP A 88 5.53 -0.22 -13.96
N ALA A 89 5.46 -1.06 -15.00
CA ALA A 89 4.61 -2.24 -15.01
C ALA A 89 4.96 -3.23 -13.87
N GLN A 90 6.23 -3.27 -13.45
CA GLN A 90 6.68 -4.18 -12.39
C GLN A 90 6.22 -3.69 -11.01
N ALA A 91 6.31 -2.39 -10.73
CA ALA A 91 5.78 -1.80 -9.50
C ALA A 91 4.26 -1.99 -9.40
N LYS A 92 3.55 -1.75 -10.51
CA LYS A 92 2.10 -2.03 -10.60
C LYS A 92 1.79 -3.50 -10.35
N ALA A 93 2.48 -4.43 -11.02
CA ALA A 93 2.28 -5.86 -10.85
C ALA A 93 2.60 -6.32 -9.41
N SER A 94 3.62 -5.75 -8.79
CA SER A 94 3.98 -6.03 -7.40
C SER A 94 2.87 -5.56 -6.46
N PHE A 95 2.34 -4.35 -6.64
CA PHE A 95 1.22 -3.84 -5.83
C PHE A 95 0.00 -4.77 -5.89
N MET A 96 -0.31 -5.31 -7.07
CA MET A 96 -1.41 -6.26 -7.24
C MET A 96 -1.21 -7.57 -6.46
N GLN A 97 0.02 -7.94 -6.11
CA GLN A 97 0.30 -9.13 -5.29
C GLN A 97 -0.05 -8.93 -3.81
N LEU A 98 -0.29 -7.69 -3.35
CA LEU A 98 -0.69 -7.42 -1.96
C LEU A 98 -2.03 -8.09 -1.60
N GLU A 99 -2.95 -8.24 -2.55
CA GLU A 99 -4.20 -8.97 -2.33
C GLU A 99 -3.94 -10.41 -1.85
N GLU A 100 -2.99 -11.11 -2.46
CA GLU A 100 -2.67 -12.48 -2.04
C GLU A 100 -1.71 -12.52 -0.85
N LYS A 101 -0.63 -11.74 -0.91
CA LYS A 101 0.53 -11.86 0.00
C LYS A 101 0.38 -11.06 1.29
N LEU A 102 -0.48 -10.05 1.33
CA LEU A 102 -0.76 -9.26 2.53
C LEU A 102 -2.18 -9.53 3.04
N VAL A 103 -3.20 -9.36 2.20
CA VAL A 103 -4.60 -9.49 2.64
C VAL A 103 -4.95 -10.93 3.02
N GLY A 104 -4.46 -11.93 2.27
CA GLY A 104 -4.65 -13.34 2.60
C GLY A 104 -4.16 -13.70 4.03
N PRO A 105 -2.88 -13.46 4.35
CA PRO A 105 -2.36 -13.64 5.71
C PRO A 105 -3.07 -12.79 6.76
N PHE A 106 -3.42 -11.54 6.45
CA PHE A 106 -4.15 -10.66 7.36
C PHE A 106 -5.51 -11.26 7.75
N LEU A 107 -6.31 -11.70 6.79
CA LEU A 107 -7.64 -12.28 7.05
C LEU A 107 -7.58 -13.61 7.78
N LYS A 108 -6.50 -14.39 7.62
CA LYS A 108 -6.28 -15.61 8.41
C LYS A 108 -6.09 -15.29 9.90
N GLN A 109 -5.46 -14.15 10.21
CA GLN A 109 -5.17 -13.73 11.58
C GLN A 109 -6.26 -12.81 12.16
N ASN A 110 -7.00 -12.11 11.30
CA ASN A 110 -8.10 -11.22 11.64
C ASN A 110 -9.32 -11.47 10.72
N PRO A 111 -10.08 -12.55 10.94
CA PRO A 111 -11.18 -12.96 10.06
C PRO A 111 -12.28 -11.90 9.87
N ASP A 112 -12.53 -11.10 10.91
CA ASP A 112 -13.55 -10.04 10.90
C ASP A 112 -13.04 -8.72 10.27
N GLY A 113 -11.73 -8.62 10.01
CA GLY A 113 -11.06 -7.44 9.45
C GLY A 113 -11.32 -7.18 7.97
N LYS A 114 -12.17 -7.96 7.31
CA LYS A 114 -12.46 -7.82 5.87
C LYS A 114 -12.92 -6.42 5.47
N LYS A 115 -13.67 -5.75 6.35
CA LYS A 115 -14.12 -4.37 6.14
C LYS A 115 -12.95 -3.38 6.12
N ASP A 116 -11.88 -3.65 6.89
CA ASP A 116 -10.76 -2.73 7.08
C ASP A 116 -9.82 -2.74 5.87
N VAL A 117 -9.75 -3.87 5.16
CA VAL A 117 -8.96 -4.03 3.91
C VAL A 117 -9.77 -3.87 2.63
N ARG A 118 -11.08 -3.61 2.75
CA ARG A 118 -11.95 -3.48 1.58
C ARG A 118 -11.51 -2.39 0.60
N PRO A 119 -11.06 -1.19 1.03
CA PRO A 119 -10.59 -0.18 0.09
C PRO A 119 -9.44 -0.66 -0.81
N LEU A 120 -8.47 -1.40 -0.25
CA LEU A 120 -7.37 -2.00 -1.01
C LEU A 120 -7.88 -2.99 -2.05
N LEU A 121 -8.80 -3.89 -1.67
CA LEU A 121 -9.37 -4.87 -2.58
C LEU A 121 -10.17 -4.22 -3.72
N ASP A 122 -10.97 -3.20 -3.41
CA ASP A 122 -11.79 -2.50 -4.40
C ASP A 122 -10.90 -1.68 -5.34
N PHE A 123 -9.80 -1.11 -4.84
CA PHE A 123 -8.78 -0.44 -5.64
C PHE A 123 -8.02 -1.40 -6.58
N CYS A 124 -7.56 -2.56 -6.08
CA CYS A 124 -6.96 -3.61 -6.91
C CYS A 124 -7.89 -4.03 -8.07
N LYS A 125 -9.19 -4.21 -7.80
CA LYS A 125 -10.17 -4.50 -8.85
C LYS A 125 -10.36 -3.36 -9.84
N ALA A 126 -10.30 -2.11 -9.38
CA ALA A 126 -10.37 -0.94 -10.26
C ALA A 126 -9.17 -0.94 -11.22
N ILE A 127 -7.95 -1.18 -10.73
CA ILE A 127 -6.75 -1.33 -11.56
C ILE A 127 -6.89 -2.48 -12.57
N GLN A 128 -7.38 -3.65 -12.15
CA GLN A 128 -7.54 -4.79 -13.06
C GLN A 128 -8.50 -4.49 -14.23
N ARG A 129 -9.51 -3.64 -14.01
CA ARG A 129 -10.45 -3.25 -15.06
C ARG A 129 -9.81 -2.37 -16.14
N THR A 130 -8.77 -1.60 -15.79
CA THR A 130 -8.04 -0.78 -16.77
C THR A 130 -7.04 -1.58 -17.60
N MET A 131 -6.83 -2.87 -17.28
CA MET A 131 -5.93 -3.78 -18.00
C MET A 131 -6.64 -4.65 -19.05
N LYS A 132 -7.98 -4.57 -19.15
CA LYS A 132 -8.78 -5.26 -20.17
C LYS A 132 -9.02 -4.36 -21.36
#